data_AF-A0A2P5TPZ9-F1
#
_entry.id   AF-A0A2P5TPZ9-F1
#
_cell.length_a   1.000
_cell.length_b   1.000
_cell.length_c   1.000
_cell.angle_alpha   90.00
_cell.angle_beta   90.00
_cell.angle_gamma   90.00
#
_symmetry.space_group_name_H-M   'P 1'
#
loop_
_entity.id
_entity.type
_entity.pdbx_description
1 polymer ?
#
loop_
_entity_poly.entity_id
_entity_poly.type
_entity_poly.pdbx_seq_one_letter_code
_entity_poly.pdbx_strand_id
1 'polypeptide(L)' 'MNEHESLRKALSWLLEQPQLDQETIAEASRHFDLSPVDEEFLHRYFIEEQQRRADIQSKNTRNDDLDSS' A
#
# COMPACT_ATOMS: atom_id res chain seq x y z
N MET A 1 -7.78 -22.90 -13.02
CA MET A 1 -8.68 -22.14 -12.13
C MET A 1 -7.94 -20.84 -11.82
N ASN A 2 -8.47 -19.70 -12.28
CA ASN A 2 -7.80 -18.40 -12.11
C ASN A 2 -8.10 -17.87 -10.71
N GLU A 3 -7.55 -18.51 -9.68
CA GLU A 3 -7.95 -18.28 -8.29
C GLU A 3 -7.67 -16.85 -7.79
N HIS A 4 -6.94 -16.01 -8.52
CA HIS A 4 -6.57 -14.64 -8.09
C HIS A 4 -6.77 -13.57 -9.17
N GLU A 5 -7.68 -13.77 -10.14
CA GLU A 5 -7.91 -12.77 -11.18
C GLU A 5 -8.51 -11.47 -10.62
N SER A 6 -9.40 -11.60 -9.63
CA SER A 6 -9.96 -10.48 -8.87
C SER A 6 -8.88 -9.69 -8.11
N LEU A 7 -7.95 -10.37 -7.45
CA LEU A 7 -6.84 -9.75 -6.72
C LEU A 7 -5.95 -8.93 -7.65
N ARG A 8 -5.63 -9.45 -8.85
CA ARG A 8 -4.79 -8.69 -9.81
C ARG A 8 -5.51 -7.44 -10.32
N LYS A 9 -6.81 -7.53 -10.62
CA LYS A 9 -7.59 -6.37 -11.05
C LYS A 9 -7.71 -5.33 -9.94
N ALA A 10 -7.94 -5.78 -8.70
CA ALA A 10 -7.93 -4.91 -7.53
C ALA A 10 -6.57 -4.24 -7.32
N LEU A 11 -5.47 -4.98 -7.42
CA LEU A 11 -4.11 -4.43 -7.31
C LEU A 11 -3.80 -3.40 -8.40
N SER A 12 -4.14 -3.68 -9.65
CA SER A 12 -3.95 -2.71 -10.74
C SER A 12 -4.74 -1.44 -10.48
N TRP A 13 -6.00 -1.55 -10.06
CA TRP A 13 -6.84 -0.40 -9.73
C TRP A 13 -6.29 0.39 -8.53
N LEU A 14 -5.83 -0.31 -7.49
CA LEU A 14 -5.20 0.28 -6.31
C LEU A 14 -3.94 1.06 -6.67
N LEU A 15 -3.10 0.54 -7.58
CA LEU A 15 -1.89 1.23 -8.05
C LEU A 15 -2.18 2.50 -8.85
N GLU A 16 -3.38 2.62 -9.45
CA GLU A 16 -3.82 3.84 -10.11
C GLU A 16 -4.31 4.91 -9.11
N GLN A 17 -4.60 4.53 -7.86
CA GLN A 17 -5.05 5.47 -6.85
C GLN A 17 -3.87 6.27 -6.28
N PRO A 18 -3.99 7.60 -6.19
CA PRO A 18 -2.94 8.44 -5.61
C PRO A 18 -2.79 8.22 -4.10
N GLN A 19 -3.83 7.71 -3.43
CA GLN A 19 -3.84 7.42 -2.01
C GLN A 19 -4.42 6.02 -1.75
N LEU A 20 -3.58 5.19 -1.12
CA LEU A 20 -3.90 3.82 -0.76
C LEU A 20 -4.27 3.79 0.72
N ASP A 21 -5.55 4.06 0.99
CA ASP A 21 -6.12 4.07 2.33
C ASP A 21 -6.97 2.83 2.59
N GLN A 22 -7.32 2.65 3.86
CA GLN A 22 -8.20 1.57 4.31
C GLN A 22 -9.55 1.60 3.56
N GLU A 23 -10.05 2.80 3.24
CA GLU A 23 -11.26 3.01 2.45
C GLU A 23 -11.09 2.54 1.00
N THR A 24 -9.95 2.83 0.38
CA THR A 24 -9.62 2.41 -0.98
C THR A 24 -9.54 0.89 -1.10
N ILE A 25 -8.98 0.21 -0.10
CA ILE A 25 -8.91 -1.25 -0.05
C ILE A 25 -10.31 -1.85 0.11
N ALA A 26 -11.14 -1.29 1.00
CA ALA A 26 -12.52 -1.73 1.18
C ALA A 26 -13.40 -1.47 -0.06
N GLU A 27 -13.09 -0.43 -0.85
CA GLU A 27 -13.74 -0.14 -2.12
C GLU A 27 -13.32 -1.14 -3.20
N ALA A 28 -12.02 -1.43 -3.32
CA ALA A 28 -11.52 -2.48 -4.22
C ALA A 28 -12.10 -3.85 -3.86
N SER A 29 -12.22 -4.15 -2.57
CA SER A 29 -12.78 -5.39 -2.03
C SER A 29 -14.22 -5.60 -2.49
N ARG A 30 -15.03 -4.55 -2.38
CA ARG A 30 -16.43 -4.54 -2.87
C ARG A 30 -16.53 -4.54 -4.40
N HIS A 31 -15.62 -3.87 -5.11
CA HIS A 31 -15.68 -3.75 -6.57
C HIS A 31 -15.27 -5.03 -7.30
N PHE A 32 -14.28 -5.75 -6.76
CA PHE A 32 -13.67 -6.92 -7.40
C PHE A 32 -14.07 -8.25 -6.76
N ASP A 33 -14.94 -8.22 -5.75
CA ASP A 33 -15.37 -9.40 -4.98
C ASP A 33 -14.16 -10.12 -4.36
N LEU A 34 -13.33 -9.36 -3.64
CA LEU A 34 -12.16 -9.91 -2.97
C LEU A 34 -12.61 -10.82 -1.82
N SER A 35 -11.88 -11.92 -1.65
CA SER A 35 -12.10 -12.77 -0.48
C SER A 35 -11.60 -12.02 0.77
N PRO A 36 -12.16 -12.30 1.95
CA PRO A 36 -11.67 -11.71 3.21
C PRO A 36 -10.17 -11.97 3.45
N VAL A 37 -9.63 -13.05 2.89
CA VAL A 37 -8.20 -13.38 2.90
C VAL A 37 -7.38 -12.38 2.07
N ASP A 38 -7.88 -11.98 0.90
CA ASP A 38 -7.22 -11.02 0.02
C ASP A 38 -7.24 -9.61 0.63
N GLU A 39 -8.36 -9.23 1.26
CA GLU A 39 -8.49 -7.96 1.98
C GLU A 39 -7.48 -7.88 3.14
N GLU A 40 -7.39 -8.92 3.97
CA GLU A 40 -6.39 -8.99 5.05
C GLU A 40 -4.95 -8.90 4.51
N PHE A 41 -4.68 -9.56 3.39
CA PHE A 41 -3.36 -9.50 2.73
C PHE A 41 -3.02 -8.07 2.31
N LEU A 42 -3.96 -7.37 1.64
CA LEU A 42 -3.77 -6.00 1.21
C LEU A 42 -3.53 -5.08 2.41
N HIS A 43 -4.37 -5.16 3.44
CA HIS A 43 -4.19 -4.37 4.66
C HIS A 43 -2.80 -4.54 5.28
N ARG A 44 -2.34 -5.78 5.42
CA ARG A 44 -1.05 -6.08 6.04
C ARG A 44 0.11 -5.58 5.17
N TYR A 45 0.05 -5.83 3.87
CA TYR A 45 1.03 -5.35 2.90
C TYR A 45 1.18 -3.82 2.91
N PHE A 46 0.07 -3.08 2.94
CA PHE A 46 0.11 -1.62 2.94
C PHE A 46 0.53 -1.02 4.28
N ILE A 47 0.14 -1.62 5.41
CA ILE A 47 0.63 -1.17 6.74
C ILE A 47 2.16 -1.32 6.82
N GLU A 48 2.71 -2.44 6.35
CA GLU A 48 4.16 -2.65 6.29
C GLU A 48 4.84 -1.67 5.33
N GLU A 49 4.25 -1.40 4.17
CA GLU A 49 4.82 -0.46 3.19
C GLU A 49 4.82 0.98 3.69
N GLN A 50 3.75 1.43 4.36
CA GLN A 50 3.69 2.78 4.95
C GLN A 50 4.73 2.95 6.07
N GLN A 51 4.96 1.92 6.89
CA GLN A 51 6.04 1.93 7.87
C GLN A 51 7.41 2.01 7.20
N ARG A 52 7.62 1.24 6.12
CA ARG A 52 8.87 1.26 5.35
C ARG A 52 9.14 2.65 4.75
N ARG A 53 8.12 3.29 4.18
CA ARG A 53 8.21 4.63 3.58
C ARG A 53 8.45 5.71 4.65
N ALA A 54 7.81 5.60 5.81
CA ALA A 54 8.03 6.50 6.93
C ALA A 54 9.47 6.42 7.47
N ASP A 55 10.04 5.22 7.60
CA ASP A 55 11.44 5.04 8.03
C ASP A 55 12.43 5.69 7.05
N ILE A 56 12.21 5.51 5.74
CA ILE A 56 13.04 6.11 4.70
C ILE A 56 12.95 7.65 4.73
N GLN A 57 11.77 8.22 4.97
CA GLN A 57 11.61 9.67 5.08
C GLN A 57 12.30 10.24 6.33
N SER A 58 12.18 9.58 7.49
CA SER A 58 12.84 10.03 8.71
C SER A 58 14.38 10.01 8.63
N LYS A 59 14.96 9.18 7.77
CA LYS A 59 16.41 9.12 7.56
C LYS A 59 16.94 10.23 6.63
N ASN A 60 16.11 10.72 5.72
CA ASN A 60 16.52 11.69 4.71
C ASN A 60 16.58 13.14 5.22
N THR A 61 15.94 13.47 6.35
CA THR A 61 15.95 14.82 6.93
C THR A 61 17.13 15.10 7.86
N ARG A 62 18.06 14.15 8.05
CA ARG A 62 19.18 14.28 9.00
C ARG A 62 20.54 14.55 8.36
N ASN A 63 20.62 14.61 7.03
CA ASN A 63 21.90 14.79 6.31
C ASN A 63 22.15 16.22 5.80
N ASP A 64 21.33 17.20 6.20
CA ASP A 64 21.50 18.63 5.83
C ASP A 64 22.00 19.47 7.01
N ASP A 65 22.90 18.92 7.85
CA ASP A 65 23.58 19.72 8.86
C ASP A 65 24.93 19.05 9.19
N LEU A 66 26.02 19.85 9.16
CA LEU A 66 27.44 19.52 9.46
C LEU A 66 28.23 19.03 8.22
N ASP A 67 29.03 19.83 7.52
CA ASP A 67 30.20 20.57 8.02
C ASP A 67 30.55 21.74 7.07
N SER A 68 30.32 22.97 7.51
CA SER A 68 30.97 24.17 6.97
C SER A 68 31.60 24.91 8.13
N SER A 69 32.92 24.72 8.33
CA SER A 69 33.83 25.68 8.98
C SER A 69 35.29 25.29 8.74
#